data_AF-A0A355BGT3-F1
#
_entry.id   AF-A0A355BGT3-F1
#
_cell.length_a   1.000
_cell.length_b   1.000
_cell.length_c   1.000
_cell.angle_alpha   90.00
_cell.angle_beta   90.00
_cell.angle_gamma   90.00
#
_symmetry.space_group_name_H-M   'P 1'
#
loop_
_entity.id
_entity.type
_entity.pdbx_description
1 polymer ?
#
loop_
_entity_poly.entity_id
_entity_poly.type
_entity_poly.pdbx_seq_one_letter_code
_entity_poly.pdbx_strand_id
1 'polypeptide(L)' 'MFKYVVRRILLAIPLVLGISFLVFGLMYLAPGEPVRMLAGREASPEVIAAIRQEWGFDKPF' A
#
# COMPACT_ATOMS: atom_id res chain seq x y z
N MET A 1 16.66 32.48 6.85
CA MET A 1 15.77 31.77 5.91
C MET A 1 16.21 30.34 5.66
N PHE A 2 17.43 30.07 5.18
CA PHE A 2 17.91 28.69 4.91
C PHE A 2 17.82 27.72 6.10
N LYS A 3 18.31 28.13 7.29
CA LYS A 3 18.21 27.32 8.53
C LYS A 3 16.77 26.97 8.94
N TYR A 4 15.82 27.85 8.63
CA TYR A 4 14.40 27.62 8.89
C TYR A 4 13.82 26.58 7.91
N VAL A 5 14.17 26.68 6.63
CA VAL A 5 13.77 25.70 5.60
C VAL A 5 14.30 24.30 5.94
N VAL A 6 15.59 24.18 6.29
CA VAL A 6 16.20 22.90 6.66
C VAL A 6 15.51 22.28 7.88
N ARG A 7 15.28 23.07 8.93
CA ARG A 7 14.55 22.60 10.12
C ARG A 7 13.14 22.12 9.77
N ARG A 8 12.44 22.82 8.86
CA ARG A 8 11.09 22.44 8.42
C ARG A 8 11.08 21.12 7.65
N ILE A 9 12.05 20.90 6.76
CA ILE A 9 12.18 19.64 6.02
C ILE A 9 12.52 18.49 6.97
N LEU A 10 13.45 18.68 7.91
CA LEU A 10 13.80 17.66 8.90
C LEU A 10 12.62 17.25 9.78
N LEU A 11 11.70 18.17 10.07
CA LEU A 11 10.45 17.87 10.80
C LEU A 11 9.38 17.22 9.90
N ALA A 12 9.39 17.50 8.60
CA ALA A 12 8.45 16.91 7.65
C ALA A 12 8.77 15.43 7.37
N ILE A 13 10.05 15.03 7.35
CA ILE A 13 10.47 13.65 7.12
C ILE A 13 9.78 12.65 8.08
N PRO A 14 9.88 12.79 9.42
CA PRO A 14 9.25 11.84 10.34
C PRO A 14 7.71 11.87 10.25
N LEU A 15 7.11 13.01 9.91
CA LEU A 15 5.67 13.11 9.69
C LEU A 15 5.23 12.30 8.47
N VAL A 16 5.91 12.49 7.34
CA VAL A 16 5.62 11.75 6.10
C VAL A 16 5.85 10.26 6.29
N LEU A 17 6.95 9.88 6.96
CA LEU A 17 7.21 8.49 7.30
C LEU A 17 6.11 7.93 8.20
N GLY A 18 5.72 8.64 9.25
CA GLY A 18 4.65 8.22 10.16
C GLY A 18 3.32 8.00 9.45
N ILE A 19 2.92 8.94 8.58
CA ILE A 19 1.70 8.80 7.76
C ILE A 19 1.83 7.63 6.79
N SER A 20 2.99 7.44 6.17
CA SER A 20 3.22 6.32 5.25
C SER A 20 3.04 4.99 5.98
N PHE A 21 3.72 4.79 7.11
CA PHE A 21 3.57 3.59 7.93
C PHE A 21 2.13 3.37 8.39
N LEU A 22 1.42 4.44 8.77
CA LEU A 22 0.00 4.35 9.14
C LEU A 22 -0.86 3.90 7.96
N VAL A 23 -0.71 4.52 6.79
CA VAL A 23 -1.50 4.18 5.59
C VAL A 23 -1.23 2.75 5.14
N PHE A 24 0.05 2.38 4.97
CA PHE A 24 0.42 1.02 4.57
C PHE A 24 0.02 -0.02 5.64
N GLY A 25 0.19 0.30 6.92
CA GLY A 25 -0.24 -0.56 8.02
C GLY A 25 -1.75 -0.75 8.05
N LEU A 26 -2.53 0.31 7.85
CA LEU A 26 -3.99 0.22 7.72
C LEU A 26 -4.40 -0.60 6.50
N MET A 27 -3.68 -0.47 5.38
CA MET A 27 -3.93 -1.26 4.18
C MET A 27 -3.66 -2.75 4.40
N TYR A 28 -2.64 -3.09 5.19
CA TYR A 28 -2.35 -4.46 5.58
C TYR A 28 -3.39 -5.06 6.53
N LEU A 29 -3.89 -4.23 7.45
CA LEU A 29 -4.96 -4.62 8.39
C LEU A 29 -6.35 -4.59 7.74
N ALA A 30 -6.51 -3.95 6.59
CA ALA A 30 -7.78 -3.83 5.91
C ALA A 30 -8.27 -5.22 5.45
N PRO A 31 -9.47 -5.65 5.86
CA PRO A 31 -10.05 -6.90 5.40
C PRO A 31 -10.52 -6.73 3.95
N GLY A 32 -9.87 -7.43 3.01
CA GLY A 32 -10.28 -7.44 1.61
C GLY A 32 -9.12 -7.85 0.72
N GLU A 33 -9.32 -8.87 -0.11
CA GLU A 33 -8.33 -9.27 -1.10
C GLU A 33 -8.45 -8.35 -2.33
N PRO A 34 -7.44 -7.52 -2.67
CA PRO A 34 -7.51 -6.59 -3.80
C PRO A 34 -7.87 -7.30 -5.11
N VAL A 35 -7.37 -8.53 -5.27
CA VAL A 35 -7.62 -9.35 -6.46
C VAL A 35 -9.09 -9.75 -6.56
N ARG A 36 -9.76 -10.06 -5.44
CA ARG A 36 -11.21 -10.35 -5.45
C ARG A 36 -12.05 -9.11 -5.71
N MET A 37 -11.58 -7.94 -5.28
CA MET A 37 -12.24 -6.67 -5.60
C MET A 37 -12.10 -6.31 -7.08
N LEU A 38 -10.94 -6.58 -7.69
CA LEU A 38 -10.64 -6.30 -9.09
C LEU A 38 -11.24 -7.32 -10.06
N ALA A 39 -11.15 -8.62 -9.75
CA ALA A 39 -11.63 -9.69 -10.61
C ALA A 39 -13.17 -9.78 -10.64
N GLY A 40 -13.86 -9.18 -9.68
CA GLY A 40 -15.30 -9.27 -9.52
C GLY A 40 -15.74 -10.53 -8.76
N ARG A 41 -16.94 -10.48 -8.18
CA ARG A 41 -17.45 -11.54 -7.27
C ARG A 41 -17.61 -12.92 -7.93
N GLU A 42 -17.66 -12.99 -9.25
CA GLU A 42 -17.87 -14.24 -10.01
C GLU A 42 -16.61 -14.74 -10.72
N ALA A 43 -15.44 -14.14 -10.49
CA ALA A 43 -14.21 -14.64 -11.10
C ALA A 43 -13.89 -16.07 -10.62
N SER A 44 -13.59 -16.95 -11.58
CA SER A 44 -13.11 -18.30 -11.28
C SER A 44 -11.85 -18.24 -10.40
N PRO A 45 -11.66 -19.17 -9.45
CA PRO A 45 -10.43 -19.31 -8.68
C PRO A 45 -9.15 -19.33 -9.55
N GLU A 46 -9.23 -19.89 -10.76
CA GLU A 46 -8.10 -19.92 -11.69
C GLU A 46 -7.71 -18.51 -12.18
N VAL A 47 -8.70 -17.67 -12.47
CA VAL A 47 -8.50 -16.29 -12.92
C VAL A 47 -7.91 -15.44 -11.80
N ILE A 48 -8.37 -15.65 -10.56
CA ILE A 48 -7.83 -14.97 -9.37
C ILE A 48 -6.36 -15.34 -9.16
N ALA A 49 -6.00 -16.62 -9.30
CA ALA A 49 -4.62 -17.09 -9.16
C ALA A 49 -3.70 -16.52 -10.25
N ALA A 50 -4.17 -16.49 -11.50
CA ALA A 50 -3.42 -15.90 -12.62
C ALA A 50 -3.16 -14.41 -12.39
N ILE A 51 -4.18 -13.63 -12.00
CA ILE A 51 -4.03 -12.20 -11.71
C ILE A 51 -3.09 -11.98 -10.52
N ARG A 52 -3.18 -12.79 -9.46
CA ARG A 52 -2.26 -12.67 -8.32
C ARG A 52 -0.80 -12.78 -8.75
N GLN A 53 -0.51 -13.79 -9.56
CA GLN A 53 0.85 -14.08 -10.01
C GLN A 53 1.37 -13.04 -11.00
N GLU A 54 0.54 -12.60 -11.96
CA GLU A 54 0.93 -11.59 -12.94
C GLU A 54 1.18 -10.21 -12.29
N TRP A 55 0.34 -9.83 -11.33
CA TRP A 55 0.40 -8.50 -10.71
C TRP A 55 1.26 -8.48 -9.45
N GLY A 56 1.83 -9.62 -9.05
CA GLY A 56 2.70 -9.74 -7.88
C GLY A 56 1.97 -9.57 -6.56
N PHE A 57 0.65 -9.76 -6.51
CA PHE A 57 -0.14 -9.73 -5.26
C PHE A 57 0.16 -10.93 -4.35
N ASP A 58 0.90 -11.93 -4.83
CA ASP A 58 1.47 -13.04 -4.08
C ASP A 58 2.84 -12.74 -3.44
N LYS A 59 3.46 -11.60 -3.78
CA LYS A 59 4.78 -11.20 -3.27
C LYS A 59 4.65 -10.30 -2.05
N PRO A 60 5.53 -10.46 -1.04
CA PRO A 60 5.65 -9.47 0.02
C PRO A 60 6.15 -8.14 -0.57
N PHE A 61 5.66 -7.03 -0.02
CA PHE A 61 6.19 -5.68 -0.26
C PHE A 61 7.57 -5.49 0.38
#